data_AF-A0A4Q3S366-F1
#
_entry.id   AF-A0A4Q3S366-F1
#
_cell.length_a   1.000
_cell.length_b   1.000
_cell.length_c   1.000
_cell.angle_alpha   90.00
_cell.angle_beta   90.00
_cell.angle_gamma   90.00
#
_symmetry.space_group_name_H-M   'P 1'
#
loop_
_entity.id
_entity.type
_entity.pdbx_description
1 polymer ?
#
loop_
_entity_poly.entity_id
_entity_poly.type
_entity_poly.pdbx_seq_one_letter_code
_entity_poly.pdbx_strand_id
1 'polypeptide(L)'
;GNADPANQVQTGSYQGAAGPVPGLDTRQSSIENWNGSWTGYYGRKFIDPNPALNDNKDRQDVPWPFFRYTEAMMNYAEACIELGEDNEAKLWLNKIRYRAGLPGLTESGSALRDAYRNERRKELVYEEHRYHDARRWMIAPTTLGRKTQYVQVRATLKAGQTALNPYRHDETVYNYTYTPVEDNSRENRSWSDKMYFRPIARDEVLKNAKLVQNPGYE
;
A
#
# COMPACT_ATOMS: atom_id res chain seq x y z
N GLY A 1 -14.73 13.59 -17.40
CA GLY A 1 -15.36 13.52 -18.74
C GLY A 1 -16.00 12.15 -18.94
N ASN A 2 -16.71 11.91 -20.05
CA ASN A 2 -17.55 10.71 -20.26
C ASN A 2 -16.77 9.40 -20.55
N ALA A 3 -15.62 9.20 -19.91
CA ALA A 3 -14.76 8.03 -20.11
C ALA A 3 -15.19 6.82 -19.24
N ASP A 4 -15.68 7.06 -18.02
CA ASP A 4 -16.33 6.04 -17.20
C ASP A 4 -17.86 6.15 -17.29
N PRO A 5 -18.57 5.19 -17.92
CA PRO A 5 -20.03 5.15 -17.99
C PRO A 5 -20.71 4.62 -16.70
N ALA A 6 -19.95 4.04 -15.77
CA ALA A 6 -20.46 3.56 -14.48
C ALA A 6 -20.39 4.64 -13.38
N ASN A 7 -19.38 5.53 -13.46
CA ASN A 7 -18.96 6.43 -12.38
C ASN A 7 -18.65 5.64 -11.09
N GLN A 8 -17.89 4.55 -11.24
CA GLN A 8 -17.62 3.56 -10.21
C GLN A 8 -16.36 2.75 -10.54
N VAL A 9 -15.46 2.66 -9.55
CA VAL A 9 -14.23 1.86 -9.62
C VAL A 9 -14.55 0.37 -9.77
N GLN A 10 -13.96 -0.25 -10.80
CA GLN A 10 -14.15 -1.62 -11.24
C GLN A 10 -12.78 -2.32 -11.39
N THR A 11 -12.18 -2.70 -10.26
CA THR A 11 -10.87 -3.40 -10.23
C THR A 11 -10.97 -4.93 -10.24
N GLY A 12 -12.18 -5.47 -10.34
CA GLY A 12 -12.47 -6.91 -10.40
C GLY A 12 -12.86 -7.41 -11.79
N SER A 13 -13.59 -8.53 -11.82
CA SER A 13 -14.30 -9.03 -13.00
C SER A 13 -15.75 -9.34 -12.67
N TYR A 14 -16.63 -9.29 -13.67
CA TYR A 14 -18.06 -9.56 -13.51
C TYR A 14 -18.59 -10.47 -14.61
N GLN A 15 -19.69 -11.19 -14.34
CA GLN A 15 -20.35 -12.01 -15.35
C GLN A 15 -21.25 -11.15 -16.25
N GLY A 16 -20.82 -10.95 -17.49
CA GLY A 16 -21.65 -10.41 -18.56
C GLY A 16 -22.44 -11.51 -19.28
N ALA A 17 -23.33 -11.11 -20.19
CA ALA A 17 -24.20 -12.04 -20.92
C ALA A 17 -23.44 -13.07 -21.79
N ALA A 18 -22.26 -12.72 -22.29
CA ALA A 18 -21.41 -13.59 -23.12
C ALA A 18 -20.29 -14.29 -22.35
N GLY A 19 -20.20 -14.12 -21.02
CA GLY A 19 -19.12 -14.66 -20.18
C GLY A 19 -18.49 -13.63 -19.23
N PRO A 20 -17.36 -13.94 -18.60
CA PRO A 20 -16.65 -13.02 -17.71
C PRO A 20 -16.11 -11.80 -18.47
N VAL A 21 -16.35 -10.61 -17.91
CA VAL A 21 -15.86 -9.32 -18.42
C VAL A 21 -14.95 -8.69 -17.35
N PRO A 22 -13.76 -8.20 -17.71
CA PRO A 22 -12.89 -7.47 -16.80
C PRO A 22 -13.45 -6.07 -16.52
N GLY A 23 -13.24 -5.56 -15.32
CA GLY A 23 -13.61 -4.20 -14.94
C GLY A 23 -12.77 -3.13 -15.63
N LEU A 24 -13.32 -1.92 -15.72
CA LEU A 24 -12.72 -0.79 -16.44
C LEU A 24 -11.38 -0.30 -15.84
N ASP A 25 -11.14 -0.53 -14.55
CA ASP A 25 -9.92 -0.13 -13.82
C ASP A 25 -8.92 -1.30 -13.68
N THR A 26 -8.89 -2.19 -14.67
CA THR A 26 -8.01 -3.38 -14.66
C THR A 26 -7.00 -3.39 -15.80
N ARG A 27 -5.95 -4.22 -15.64
CA ARG A 27 -4.98 -4.61 -16.68
C ARG A 27 -5.60 -5.29 -17.92
N GLN A 28 -6.91 -5.48 -17.93
CA GLN A 28 -7.67 -6.14 -19.00
C GLN A 28 -8.84 -5.26 -19.49
N SER A 29 -8.90 -4.00 -19.04
CA SER A 29 -9.90 -3.01 -19.43
C SER A 29 -10.07 -2.88 -20.95
N SER A 30 -11.31 -2.72 -21.40
CA SER A 30 -11.65 -2.41 -22.79
C SER A 30 -11.37 -0.95 -23.17
N ILE A 31 -11.04 -0.09 -22.21
CA ILE A 31 -10.79 1.35 -22.40
C ILE A 31 -9.30 1.67 -22.29
N GLU A 32 -8.68 1.40 -21.13
CA GLU A 32 -7.27 1.79 -20.87
C GLU A 32 -6.47 0.72 -20.09
N ASN A 33 -6.30 -0.46 -20.70
CA ASN A 33 -5.61 -1.60 -20.09
C ASN A 33 -4.16 -1.32 -19.63
N TRP A 34 -3.43 -0.43 -20.30
CA TRP A 34 -2.02 -0.13 -20.00
C TRP A 34 -1.84 0.66 -18.70
N ASN A 35 -2.81 1.49 -18.35
CA ASN A 35 -2.85 2.31 -17.13
C ASN A 35 -3.53 1.56 -15.94
N GLY A 36 -4.13 0.40 -16.19
CA GLY A 36 -4.80 -0.43 -15.18
C GLY A 36 -3.88 -0.86 -14.02
N SER A 37 -4.40 -0.95 -12.79
CA SER A 37 -3.61 -1.35 -11.62
C SER A 37 -3.20 -2.82 -11.67
N TRP A 38 -1.92 -3.10 -11.37
CA TRP A 38 -1.36 -4.46 -11.29
C TRP A 38 -1.81 -5.23 -10.03
N THR A 39 -2.55 -4.63 -9.10
CA THR A 39 -3.05 -5.27 -7.86
C THR A 39 -4.53 -5.00 -7.57
N GLY A 40 -5.24 -4.31 -8.47
CA GLY A 40 -6.62 -3.88 -8.21
C GLY A 40 -6.78 -2.81 -7.12
N TYR A 41 -5.69 -2.18 -6.69
CA TYR A 41 -5.69 -1.04 -5.77
C TYR A 41 -5.05 0.19 -6.43
N TYR A 42 -5.55 1.38 -6.07
CA TYR A 42 -5.03 2.66 -6.52
C TYR A 42 -4.65 3.54 -5.32
N GLY A 43 -3.69 4.45 -5.50
CA GLY A 43 -3.32 5.45 -4.51
C GLY A 43 -4.25 6.66 -4.58
N ARG A 44 -4.67 7.19 -3.42
CA ARG A 44 -5.39 8.48 -3.30
C ARG A 44 -4.65 9.52 -2.45
N LYS A 45 -3.67 9.10 -1.65
CA LYS A 45 -2.85 10.02 -0.84
C LYS A 45 -1.97 10.86 -1.78
N PHE A 46 -1.86 12.15 -1.49
CA PHE A 46 -1.17 13.15 -2.34
C PHE A 46 -1.82 13.38 -3.71
N ILE A 47 -3.13 13.12 -3.85
CA ILE A 47 -3.95 13.58 -4.98
C ILE A 47 -4.94 14.62 -4.43
N ASP A 48 -5.05 15.76 -5.11
CA ASP A 48 -6.04 16.81 -4.81
C ASP A 48 -7.46 16.26 -4.99
N PRO A 49 -8.35 16.37 -3.97
CA PRO A 49 -9.72 15.88 -4.06
C PRO A 49 -10.69 16.76 -4.88
N ASN A 50 -10.24 17.88 -5.46
CA ASN A 50 -11.06 18.80 -6.24
C ASN A 50 -11.58 18.16 -7.55
N PRO A 51 -12.90 17.89 -7.68
CA PRO A 51 -13.48 17.21 -8.84
C PRO A 51 -13.58 18.09 -10.10
N ALA A 52 -13.17 19.36 -10.02
CA ALA A 52 -13.06 20.24 -11.19
C ALA A 52 -11.73 20.07 -11.94
N LEU A 53 -10.73 19.38 -11.35
CA LEU A 53 -9.47 19.08 -12.01
C LEU A 53 -9.64 18.01 -13.09
N ASN A 54 -8.93 18.17 -14.20
CA ASN A 54 -8.92 17.28 -15.33
C ASN A 54 -7.82 16.23 -15.14
N ASP A 55 -8.21 14.99 -14.82
CA ASP A 55 -7.31 13.88 -14.54
C ASP A 55 -6.23 13.72 -15.64
N ASN A 56 -4.98 13.51 -15.21
CA ASN A 56 -3.81 13.35 -16.08
C ASN A 56 -3.53 14.56 -17.02
N LYS A 57 -4.06 15.76 -16.72
CA LYS A 57 -3.81 16.99 -17.48
C LYS A 57 -3.49 18.18 -16.60
N ASP A 58 -4.26 18.38 -15.53
CA ASP A 58 -4.07 19.54 -14.65
C ASP A 58 -2.95 19.25 -13.65
N ARG A 59 -1.93 20.13 -13.62
CA ARG A 59 -0.81 20.04 -12.68
C ARG A 59 -1.30 20.29 -11.25
N GLN A 60 -0.94 19.39 -10.35
CA GLN A 60 -1.15 19.54 -8.91
C GLN A 60 0.20 19.86 -8.23
N ASP A 61 0.26 20.98 -7.49
CA ASP A 61 1.43 21.36 -6.70
C ASP A 61 1.27 20.89 -5.25
N VAL A 62 1.71 19.66 -4.97
CA VAL A 62 1.54 19.00 -3.66
C VAL A 62 2.86 19.07 -2.86
N PRO A 63 2.91 19.78 -1.72
CA PRO A 63 4.13 19.87 -0.91
C PRO A 63 4.53 18.51 -0.30
N TRP A 64 5.78 18.09 -0.49
CA TRP A 64 6.28 16.82 0.03
C TRP A 64 6.65 16.91 1.53
N PRO A 65 6.06 16.10 2.41
CA PRO A 65 6.32 16.16 3.85
C PRO A 65 7.59 15.39 4.23
N PHE A 66 8.77 15.99 4.00
CA PHE A 66 10.06 15.41 4.44
C PHE A 66 10.13 15.14 5.94
N PHE A 67 9.50 16.00 6.74
CA PHE A 67 9.29 15.82 8.18
C PHE A 67 7.94 16.42 8.55
N ARG A 68 7.22 15.82 9.52
CA ARG A 68 5.97 16.38 10.04
C ARG A 68 5.73 16.03 11.50
N TYR A 69 4.96 16.87 12.20
CA TYR A 69 4.73 16.75 13.65
C TYR A 69 4.29 15.34 14.10
N THR A 70 3.38 14.68 13.37
CA THR A 70 2.97 13.31 13.69
C THR A 70 4.13 12.31 13.67
N GLU A 71 5.07 12.46 12.75
CA GLU A 71 6.23 11.57 12.62
C GLU A 71 7.18 11.76 13.80
N ALA A 72 7.42 13.00 14.23
CA ALA A 72 8.16 13.30 15.46
C ALA A 72 7.49 12.70 16.71
N MET A 73 6.16 12.75 16.82
CA MET A 73 5.42 12.12 17.92
C MET A 73 5.43 10.58 17.85
N MET A 74 5.50 9.99 16.66
CA MET A 74 5.74 8.55 16.50
C MET A 74 7.16 8.15 16.87
N ASN A 75 8.16 8.96 16.52
CA ASN A 75 9.56 8.74 16.92
C ASN A 75 9.71 8.78 18.45
N TYR A 76 9.01 9.70 19.13
CA TYR A 76 8.97 9.74 20.60
C TYR A 76 8.25 8.51 21.19
N ALA A 77 7.07 8.16 20.69
CA ALA A 77 6.33 6.98 21.15
C ALA A 77 7.11 5.66 20.96
N GLU A 78 7.94 5.55 19.92
CA GLU A 78 8.84 4.42 19.73
C GLU A 78 9.93 4.36 20.81
N ALA A 79 10.57 5.49 21.12
CA ALA A 79 11.56 5.56 22.19
C ALA A 79 10.96 5.15 23.55
N CYS A 80 9.75 5.64 23.85
CA CYS A 80 9.00 5.22 25.04
C CYS A 80 8.75 3.70 25.08
N ILE A 81 8.35 3.07 23.97
CA ILE A 81 8.15 1.60 23.90
C ILE A 81 9.46 0.84 24.19
N GLU A 82 10.59 1.27 23.61
CA GLU A 82 11.88 0.63 23.83
C GLU A 82 12.47 0.90 25.24
N LEU A 83 11.97 1.92 25.95
CA LEU A 83 12.24 2.19 27.37
C LEU A 83 11.25 1.51 28.34
N GLY A 84 10.15 0.92 27.85
CA GLY A 84 9.08 0.33 28.66
C GLY A 84 8.03 1.33 29.18
N GLU A 85 8.04 2.57 28.69
CA GLU A 85 7.13 3.66 29.05
C GLU A 85 5.78 3.55 28.30
N ASP A 86 5.18 2.35 28.29
CA ASP A 86 3.98 1.99 27.52
C ASP A 86 2.80 2.97 27.65
N ASN A 87 2.63 3.59 28.82
CA ASN A 87 1.56 4.55 29.06
C ASN A 87 1.77 5.88 28.33
N GLU A 88 3.01 6.37 28.25
CA GLU A 88 3.36 7.59 27.53
C GLU A 88 3.34 7.34 26.02
N ALA A 89 3.85 6.18 25.57
CA ALA A 89 3.70 5.73 24.19
C ALA A 89 2.21 5.69 23.75
N LYS A 90 1.34 5.08 24.58
CA LYS A 90 -0.11 5.07 24.33
C LYS A 90 -0.73 6.46 24.35
N LEU A 91 -0.29 7.37 25.22
CA LEU A 91 -0.79 8.76 25.25
C LEU A 91 -0.60 9.46 23.90
N TRP A 92 0.55 9.30 23.24
CA TRP A 92 0.80 9.91 21.93
C TRP A 92 0.16 9.14 20.77
N LEU A 93 0.20 7.82 20.78
CA LEU A 93 -0.43 7.01 19.72
C LEU A 93 -1.95 7.15 19.73
N ASN A 94 -2.58 7.32 20.89
CA ASN A 94 -4.03 7.50 20.99
C ASN A 94 -4.48 8.90 20.56
N LYS A 95 -3.65 9.95 20.71
CA LYS A 95 -3.89 11.26 20.08
C LYS A 95 -3.90 11.15 18.54
N ILE A 96 -2.94 10.42 17.97
CA ILE A 96 -2.84 10.21 16.52
C ILE A 96 -4.02 9.39 15.99
N ARG A 97 -4.37 8.30 16.68
CA ARG A 97 -5.50 7.43 16.33
C ARG A 97 -6.85 8.14 16.46
N TYR A 98 -7.05 8.93 17.51
CA TYR A 98 -8.23 9.78 17.66
C TYR A 98 -8.41 10.76 16.48
N ARG A 99 -7.31 11.43 16.06
CA ARG A 99 -7.29 12.28 14.85
C ARG A 99 -7.70 11.52 13.59
N ALA A 100 -7.40 10.21 13.51
CA ALA A 100 -7.76 9.33 12.41
C ALA A 100 -9.13 8.63 12.58
N GLY A 101 -9.91 8.95 13.61
CA GLY A 101 -11.21 8.31 13.89
C GLY A 101 -11.12 6.87 14.41
N LEU A 102 -9.95 6.44 14.89
CA LEU A 102 -9.69 5.09 15.38
C LEU A 102 -9.77 5.01 16.92
N PRO A 103 -10.22 3.87 17.49
CA PRO A 103 -10.23 3.66 18.94
C PRO A 103 -8.81 3.64 19.51
N GLY A 104 -8.65 3.98 20.79
CA GLY A 104 -7.34 3.92 21.46
C GLY A 104 -6.76 2.50 21.54
N LEU A 105 -5.44 2.40 21.52
CA LEU A 105 -4.68 1.21 21.90
C LEU A 105 -4.76 1.02 23.42
N THR A 106 -4.84 -0.24 23.84
CA THR A 106 -4.81 -0.70 25.23
C THR A 106 -3.60 -1.59 25.53
N GLU A 107 -3.00 -2.14 24.47
CA GLU A 107 -1.89 -3.11 24.44
C GLU A 107 -0.63 -2.66 25.21
N SER A 108 0.24 -3.62 25.54
CA SER A 108 1.50 -3.39 26.26
C SER A 108 2.65 -4.23 25.68
N GLY A 109 3.89 -3.86 25.99
CA GLY A 109 5.11 -4.59 25.65
C GLY A 109 5.23 -4.92 24.15
N SER A 110 5.44 -6.20 23.83
CA SER A 110 5.56 -6.67 22.44
C SER A 110 4.30 -6.39 21.61
N ALA A 111 3.10 -6.52 22.18
CA ALA A 111 1.86 -6.22 21.48
C ALA A 111 1.74 -4.72 21.16
N LEU A 112 2.16 -3.83 22.08
CA LEU A 112 2.22 -2.39 21.81
C LEU A 112 3.27 -2.04 20.75
N ARG A 113 4.45 -2.68 20.79
CA ARG A 113 5.50 -2.52 19.76
C ARG A 113 4.99 -2.88 18.36
N ASP A 114 4.29 -4.00 18.21
CA ASP A 114 3.79 -4.41 16.89
C ASP A 114 2.53 -3.64 16.45
N ALA A 115 1.67 -3.23 17.39
CA ALA A 115 0.61 -2.25 17.13
C ALA A 115 1.17 -0.92 16.63
N TYR A 116 2.22 -0.39 17.29
CA TYR A 116 2.94 0.81 16.86
C TYR A 116 3.55 0.66 15.46
N ARG A 117 4.25 -0.45 15.18
CA ARG A 117 4.84 -0.73 13.85
C ARG A 117 3.80 -0.76 12.74
N ASN A 118 2.57 -1.21 13.05
CA ASN A 118 1.44 -1.16 12.12
C ASN A 118 0.82 0.25 12.02
N GLU A 119 0.75 1.01 13.12
CA GLU A 119 0.27 2.40 13.13
C GLU A 119 1.17 3.30 12.29
N ARG A 120 2.50 3.24 12.51
CA ARG A 120 3.50 3.95 11.69
C ARG A 120 3.37 3.61 10.21
N ARG A 121 3.19 2.31 9.88
CA ARG A 121 3.00 1.85 8.50
C ARG A 121 1.74 2.43 7.83
N LYS A 122 0.65 2.64 8.57
CA LYS A 122 -0.60 3.21 8.06
C LYS A 122 -0.49 4.72 7.88
N GLU A 123 -0.09 5.42 8.94
CA GLU A 123 0.03 6.88 8.98
C GLU A 123 1.03 7.39 7.94
N LEU A 124 2.23 6.79 7.89
CA LEU A 124 3.34 7.15 6.98
C LEU A 124 3.34 6.36 5.66
N VAL A 125 2.19 5.81 5.24
CA VAL A 125 2.06 5.14 3.94
C VAL A 125 2.38 6.13 2.80
N TYR A 126 3.14 5.70 1.80
CA TYR A 126 3.64 6.54 0.70
C TYR A 126 4.51 7.75 1.10
N GLU A 127 5.03 7.82 2.34
CA GLU A 127 5.98 8.86 2.79
C GLU A 127 7.41 8.31 2.94
N GLU A 128 7.83 7.41 2.05
CA GLU A 128 9.16 6.76 1.96
C GLU A 128 9.66 5.93 3.19
N HIS A 129 9.17 6.19 4.41
CA HIS A 129 9.64 5.57 5.65
C HIS A 129 9.68 4.04 5.63
N ARG A 130 8.74 3.37 4.96
CA ARG A 130 8.57 1.91 5.07
C ARG A 130 9.81 1.11 4.63
N TYR A 131 10.60 1.62 3.68
CA TYR A 131 11.87 1.00 3.27
C TYR A 131 12.90 1.00 4.40
N HIS A 132 12.98 2.10 5.16
CA HIS A 132 13.93 2.30 6.26
C HIS A 132 13.44 1.62 7.55
N ASP A 133 12.16 1.74 7.87
CA ASP A 133 11.52 1.11 9.04
C ASP A 133 11.67 -0.42 9.03
N ALA A 134 11.39 -1.06 7.89
CA ALA A 134 11.53 -2.52 7.77
C ALA A 134 12.99 -2.99 7.93
N ARG A 135 13.97 -2.15 7.55
CA ARG A 135 15.40 -2.42 7.70
C ARG A 135 15.85 -2.27 9.15
N ARG A 136 15.61 -1.11 9.77
CA ARG A 136 16.07 -0.81 11.15
C ARG A 136 15.42 -1.69 12.22
N TRP A 137 14.24 -2.25 11.96
CA TRP A 137 13.59 -3.25 12.83
C TRP A 137 13.99 -4.70 12.52
N MET A 138 14.86 -4.96 11.53
CA MET A 138 15.26 -6.30 11.07
C MET A 138 14.09 -7.20 10.61
N ILE A 139 12.99 -6.60 10.13
CA ILE A 139 11.79 -7.32 9.62
C ILE A 139 11.72 -7.31 8.08
N ALA A 140 12.80 -6.93 7.39
CA ALA A 140 12.84 -6.86 5.94
C ALA A 140 12.59 -8.22 5.24
N PRO A 141 13.10 -9.38 5.71
CA PRO A 141 12.79 -10.68 5.11
C PRO A 141 11.28 -10.96 5.05
N THR A 142 10.55 -10.71 6.14
CA THR A 142 9.12 -11.00 6.27
C THR A 142 8.21 -9.90 5.72
N THR A 143 8.75 -8.76 5.27
CA THR A 143 7.92 -7.60 4.86
C THR A 143 8.31 -6.91 3.56
N LEU A 144 9.60 -6.85 3.21
CA LEU A 144 10.10 -6.41 1.89
C LEU A 144 10.41 -7.62 0.99
N GLY A 145 10.91 -8.72 1.57
CA GLY A 145 11.15 -9.98 0.87
C GLY A 145 9.90 -10.82 0.59
N ARG A 146 8.79 -10.53 1.30
CA ARG A 146 7.53 -11.27 1.13
C ARG A 146 6.94 -11.05 -0.26
N LYS A 147 6.25 -12.06 -0.78
CA LYS A 147 5.59 -12.03 -2.08
C LYS A 147 4.46 -11.00 -2.11
N THR A 148 4.14 -10.51 -3.31
CA THR A 148 3.05 -9.54 -3.50
C THR A 148 1.71 -10.27 -3.42
N GLN A 149 0.76 -9.69 -2.69
CA GLN A 149 -0.58 -10.24 -2.50
C GLN A 149 -1.62 -9.15 -2.73
N TYR A 150 -2.75 -9.52 -3.32
CA TYR A 150 -3.91 -8.65 -3.52
C TYR A 150 -5.22 -9.45 -3.42
N VAL A 151 -6.36 -8.77 -3.42
CA VAL A 151 -7.68 -9.43 -3.45
C VAL A 151 -8.21 -9.44 -4.88
N GLN A 152 -8.35 -10.63 -5.48
CA GLN A 152 -9.14 -10.80 -6.69
C GLN A 152 -10.62 -10.67 -6.35
N VAL A 153 -11.30 -9.69 -6.95
CA VAL A 153 -12.74 -9.50 -6.84
C VAL A 153 -13.43 -10.10 -8.06
N ARG A 154 -14.43 -10.97 -7.85
CA ARG A 154 -15.24 -11.55 -8.93
C ARG A 154 -16.72 -11.56 -8.59
N ALA A 155 -17.52 -10.97 -9.46
CA ALA A 155 -18.98 -10.98 -9.42
C ALA A 155 -19.55 -12.05 -10.35
N THR A 156 -20.42 -12.92 -9.86
CA THR A 156 -21.15 -13.92 -10.67
C THR A 156 -22.65 -13.69 -10.60
N LEU A 157 -23.38 -13.96 -11.67
CA LEU A 157 -24.83 -13.72 -11.70
C LEU A 157 -25.55 -14.66 -10.73
N LYS A 158 -26.54 -14.12 -10.02
CA LYS A 158 -27.51 -14.93 -9.28
C LYS A 158 -28.46 -15.64 -10.26
N ALA A 159 -28.97 -16.80 -9.85
CA ALA A 159 -29.89 -17.57 -10.69
C ALA A 159 -31.14 -16.74 -11.05
N GLY A 160 -31.52 -16.73 -12.32
CA GLY A 160 -32.64 -15.94 -12.84
C GLY A 160 -32.36 -14.45 -13.06
N GLN A 161 -31.16 -13.94 -12.74
CA GLN A 161 -30.79 -12.54 -12.95
C GLN A 161 -30.13 -12.28 -14.31
N THR A 162 -30.26 -11.05 -14.81
CA THR A 162 -29.70 -10.60 -16.09
C THR A 162 -28.46 -9.74 -15.86
N ALA A 163 -27.46 -9.83 -16.75
CA ALA A 163 -26.27 -9.00 -16.69
C ALA A 163 -26.60 -7.51 -16.88
N LEU A 164 -26.10 -6.66 -15.98
CA LEU A 164 -26.21 -5.20 -16.10
C LEU A 164 -25.29 -4.68 -17.21
N ASN A 165 -25.80 -3.77 -18.05
CA ASN A 165 -25.04 -3.11 -19.10
C ASN A 165 -25.43 -1.61 -19.18
N PRO A 166 -24.56 -0.67 -18.77
CA PRO A 166 -23.24 -0.89 -18.17
C PRO A 166 -23.32 -1.63 -16.83
N TYR A 167 -22.25 -2.33 -16.47
CA TYR A 167 -22.16 -3.01 -15.18
C TYR A 167 -22.12 -2.00 -14.03
N ARG A 168 -22.72 -2.37 -12.90
CA ARG A 168 -22.69 -1.66 -11.61
C ARG A 168 -22.65 -2.67 -10.47
N HIS A 169 -22.06 -2.30 -9.34
CA HIS A 169 -22.05 -3.11 -8.13
C HIS A 169 -23.47 -3.23 -7.56
N ASP A 170 -24.06 -4.43 -7.67
CA ASP A 170 -25.43 -4.70 -7.22
C ASP A 170 -25.50 -6.11 -6.60
N GLU A 171 -25.64 -6.16 -5.27
CA GLU A 171 -25.75 -7.41 -4.52
C GLU A 171 -27.12 -8.10 -4.66
N THR A 172 -28.12 -7.48 -5.30
CA THR A 172 -29.38 -8.15 -5.65
C THR A 172 -29.23 -8.98 -6.93
N VAL A 173 -28.40 -8.50 -7.87
CA VAL A 173 -28.13 -9.14 -9.17
C VAL A 173 -26.95 -10.13 -9.10
N TYR A 174 -25.90 -9.80 -8.35
CA TYR A 174 -24.64 -10.54 -8.33
C TYR A 174 -24.31 -11.15 -6.95
N ASN A 175 -23.55 -12.25 -6.97
CA ASN A 175 -22.79 -12.75 -5.82
C ASN A 175 -21.34 -12.24 -5.94
N TYR A 176 -20.79 -11.68 -4.87
CA TYR A 176 -19.41 -11.19 -4.83
C TYR A 176 -18.48 -12.16 -4.11
N THR A 177 -17.32 -12.41 -4.71
CA THR A 177 -16.24 -13.22 -4.13
C THR A 177 -14.96 -12.39 -4.05
N TYR A 178 -14.28 -12.51 -2.90
CA TYR A 178 -13.10 -11.72 -2.53
C TYR A 178 -11.98 -12.69 -2.13
N THR A 179 -11.14 -13.05 -3.11
CA THR A 179 -10.13 -14.11 -2.94
C THR A 179 -8.74 -13.49 -2.78
N PRO A 180 -8.03 -13.70 -1.66
CA PRO A 180 -6.61 -13.36 -1.57
C PRO A 180 -5.80 -14.17 -2.58
N VAL A 181 -5.04 -13.48 -3.42
CA VAL A 181 -4.16 -14.06 -4.45
C VAL A 181 -2.73 -13.58 -4.19
N GLU A 182 -1.77 -14.50 -4.27
CA GLU A 182 -0.35 -14.16 -4.37
C GLU A 182 0.05 -14.06 -5.84
N ASP A 183 0.73 -12.96 -6.21
CA ASP A 183 1.31 -12.79 -7.55
C ASP A 183 2.82 -12.57 -7.49
N ASN A 184 3.52 -13.44 -8.22
CA ASN A 184 4.95 -13.41 -8.43
C ASN A 184 5.32 -13.19 -9.91
N SER A 185 4.33 -13.05 -10.80
CA SER A 185 4.54 -12.88 -12.26
C SER A 185 5.07 -11.49 -12.63
N ARG A 186 4.84 -10.49 -11.78
CA ARG A 186 5.30 -9.10 -11.98
C ARG A 186 6.46 -8.71 -11.07
N GLU A 187 6.48 -9.21 -9.84
CA GLU A 187 7.54 -8.90 -8.88
C GLU A 187 7.81 -10.11 -7.97
N ASN A 188 8.65 -11.03 -8.44
CA ASN A 188 9.05 -12.23 -7.71
C ASN A 188 10.04 -11.89 -6.58
N ARG A 189 9.55 -11.18 -5.54
CA ARG A 189 10.36 -10.69 -4.42
C ARG A 189 11.12 -11.80 -3.71
N SER A 190 12.36 -11.49 -3.33
CA SER A 190 13.20 -12.30 -2.45
C SER A 190 14.01 -11.35 -1.56
N TRP A 191 14.60 -11.88 -0.49
CA TRP A 191 15.47 -11.11 0.39
C TRP A 191 16.78 -11.89 0.64
N SER A 192 17.85 -11.13 0.83
CA SER A 192 19.16 -11.61 1.24
C SER A 192 19.76 -10.53 2.14
N ASP A 193 20.34 -10.87 3.29
CA ASP A 193 20.62 -9.87 4.32
C ASP A 193 21.68 -8.83 3.95
N LYS A 194 22.47 -9.04 2.89
CA LYS A 194 23.25 -7.95 2.26
C LYS A 194 22.39 -6.74 1.89
N MET A 195 21.14 -7.00 1.49
CA MET A 195 20.16 -5.98 1.13
C MET A 195 19.76 -5.07 2.31
N TYR A 196 20.15 -5.32 3.57
CA TYR A 196 20.00 -4.31 4.64
C TYR A 196 20.78 -3.04 4.35
N PHE A 197 21.95 -3.18 3.71
CA PHE A 197 22.77 -2.08 3.21
C PHE A 197 22.44 -1.81 1.73
N ARG A 198 23.07 -0.78 1.15
CA ARG A 198 23.14 -0.60 -0.32
C ARG A 198 24.58 -0.90 -0.75
N PRO A 199 24.81 -1.46 -1.96
CA PRO A 199 26.16 -1.59 -2.47
C PRO A 199 26.80 -0.21 -2.65
N ILE A 200 28.08 -0.10 -2.32
CA ILE A 200 28.92 1.00 -2.79
C ILE A 200 29.19 0.76 -4.28
N ALA A 201 29.17 1.81 -5.10
CA ALA A 201 29.47 1.70 -6.52
C ALA A 201 30.88 1.12 -6.73
N ARG A 202 30.99 0.08 -7.56
CA ARG A 202 32.22 -0.71 -7.75
C ARG A 202 33.42 0.16 -8.13
N ASP A 203 33.20 1.16 -8.98
CA ASP A 203 34.25 2.09 -9.42
C ASP A 203 34.81 2.94 -8.26
N GLU A 204 34.01 3.27 -7.24
CA GLU A 204 34.50 4.00 -6.06
C GLU A 204 35.33 3.10 -5.13
N VAL A 205 34.93 1.83 -4.99
CA VAL A 205 35.73 0.81 -4.28
C VAL A 205 37.08 0.60 -4.98
N LEU A 206 37.08 0.52 -6.30
CA LEU A 206 38.31 0.35 -7.10
C LEU A 206 39.21 1.60 -7.11
N LYS A 207 38.65 2.81 -7.01
CA LYS A 207 39.43 4.07 -6.88
C LYS A 207 40.16 4.19 -5.54
N ASN A 208 39.64 3.58 -4.47
CA ASN A 208 40.16 3.76 -3.12
C ASN A 208 40.34 2.42 -2.40
N ALA A 209 41.58 1.93 -2.36
CA ALA A 209 41.96 0.69 -1.67
C ALA A 209 41.71 0.68 -0.13
N LYS A 210 41.27 1.79 0.47
CA LYS A 210 40.79 1.85 1.87
C LYS A 210 39.27 1.79 2.02
N LEU A 211 38.51 1.87 0.91
CA LEU A 211 37.05 1.84 0.91
C LEU A 211 36.55 0.40 0.82
N VAL A 212 36.15 -0.16 1.96
CA VAL A 212 35.63 -1.53 2.03
C VAL A 212 34.15 -1.56 1.58
N GLN A 213 33.81 -2.52 0.73
CA GLN A 213 32.44 -2.75 0.24
C GLN A 213 31.51 -3.22 1.37
N ASN A 214 30.21 -2.91 1.27
CA ASN A 214 29.21 -3.35 2.24
C ASN A 214 29.02 -4.89 2.24
N PRO A 215 28.71 -5.52 3.38
CA PRO A 215 28.72 -6.98 3.53
C PRO A 215 27.91 -7.73 2.47
N GLY A 216 28.53 -8.72 1.82
CA GLY A 216 27.91 -9.60 0.81
C GLY A 216 27.82 -9.03 -0.61
N TYR A 217 28.33 -7.82 -0.85
CA TYR A 217 28.54 -7.28 -2.20
C TYR A 217 30.01 -7.40 -2.63
N GLU A 218 30.23 -7.31 -3.94
CA GLU A 218 31.51 -7.47 -4.66
C GLU A 218 31.70 -6.31 -5.66
#